data_AF-A0A0S7WFV0-F1
#
_entry.id   AF-A0A0S7WFV0-F1
#
_cell.length_a   1.000
_cell.length_b   1.000
_cell.length_c   1.000
_cell.angle_alpha   90.00
_cell.angle_beta   90.00
_cell.angle_gamma   90.00
#
_symmetry.space_group_name_H-M   'P 1'
#
loop_
_entity.id
_entity.type
_entity.pdbx_description
1 polymer ?
#
loop_
_entity_poly.entity_id
_entity_poly.type
_entity_poly.pdbx_seq_one_letter_code
_entity_poly.pdbx_strand_id
1 'polypeptide(L)'
;MLSRSLKGAGYQTRLLELTAVQKWNEVCGEGISRVSEAYKVEDSKLFVRVESAPWRNELLYLKPRLISELNRSIGKEVVKDIVFTQA
;
A
#
# COMPACT_ATOMS: atom_id res chain seq x y z
N MET A 1 -1.33 29.80 -18.17
CA MET A 1 -1.29 29.75 -16.69
C MET A 1 -1.65 28.34 -16.17
N LEU A 2 -0.89 27.29 -16.54
CA LEU A 2 -1.26 25.89 -16.15
C LEU A 2 -0.11 25.08 -15.53
N SER A 3 1.13 25.58 -15.55
CA SER A 3 2.32 24.80 -15.17
C SER A 3 2.71 24.88 -13.68
N ARG A 4 2.07 25.75 -12.88
CA ARG A 4 2.41 25.92 -11.45
C ARG A 4 1.59 25.03 -10.50
N SER A 5 0.39 24.59 -10.91
CA SER A 5 -0.49 23.75 -10.08
C SER A 5 -0.18 22.25 -10.15
N LEU A 6 0.39 21.76 -11.25
CA LEU A 6 0.68 20.33 -11.42
C LEU A 6 1.81 19.85 -10.49
N LYS A 7 2.77 20.73 -10.17
CA LYS A 7 3.87 20.38 -9.27
C LYS A 7 3.36 20.09 -7.86
N GLY A 8 2.51 20.95 -7.30
CA GLY A 8 1.94 20.76 -5.96
C GLY A 8 1.11 19.48 -5.82
N ALA A 9 0.31 19.15 -6.83
CA ALA A 9 -0.49 17.93 -6.85
C ALA A 9 0.37 16.65 -6.88
N GLY A 10 1.42 16.62 -7.72
CA GLY A 10 2.32 15.47 -7.81
C GLY A 10 3.09 15.20 -6.50
N TYR A 11 3.55 16.25 -5.81
CA TYR A 11 4.21 16.10 -4.51
C TYR A 11 3.26 15.55 -3.44
N GLN A 12 2.01 16.03 -3.41
CA GLN A 12 1.05 15.57 -2.42
C GLN A 12 0.68 14.09 -2.63
N THR A 13 0.52 13.65 -3.88
CA THR A 13 0.30 12.23 -4.20
C THR A 13 1.48 11.38 -3.77
N ARG A 14 2.72 11.79 -4.07
CA ARG A 14 3.93 11.04 -3.70
C ARG A 14 4.06 10.87 -2.18
N LEU A 15 3.69 11.89 -1.41
CA LEU A 15 3.69 11.82 0.06
C LEU A 15 2.67 10.81 0.59
N LEU A 16 1.47 10.78 0.00
CA LEU A 16 0.43 9.80 0.37
C LEU A 16 0.85 8.37 0.02
N GLU A 17 1.48 8.17 -1.13
CA GLU A 17 2.04 6.87 -1.54
C GLU A 17 3.10 6.37 -0.55
N LEU A 18 4.03 7.23 -0.14
CA LEU A 18 5.04 6.90 0.87
C LEU A 18 4.41 6.59 2.23
N THR A 19 3.38 7.35 2.60
CA THR A 19 2.62 7.13 3.84
C THR A 19 1.94 5.75 3.83
N ALA A 20 1.39 5.32 2.69
CA ALA A 20 0.78 4.01 2.54
C ALA A 20 1.80 2.87 2.74
N VAL A 21 3.02 3.02 2.21
CA VAL A 21 4.10 2.05 2.43
C VAL A 21 4.48 1.98 3.92
N GLN A 22 4.64 3.13 4.59
CA GLN A 22 5.01 3.17 6.00
C GLN A 22 3.92 2.63 6.93
N LYS A 23 2.65 2.87 6.62
CA LYS A 23 1.51 2.41 7.41
C LYS A 23 1.18 0.94 7.24
N TRP A 24 1.78 0.24 6.27
CA TRP A 24 1.54 -1.19 6.05
C TRP A 24 1.68 -2.01 7.33
N ASN A 25 2.81 -1.88 8.04
CA ASN A 25 3.11 -2.66 9.24
C ASN A 25 2.12 -2.41 10.38
N GLU A 26 1.62 -1.18 10.49
CA GLU A 26 0.60 -0.79 11.48
C GLU A 26 -0.75 -1.44 11.13
N VAL A 27 -1.12 -1.44 9.86
CA VAL A 27 -2.43 -1.89 9.37
C VAL A 27 -2.54 -3.41 9.29
N CYS A 28 -1.51 -4.08 8.78
CA CYS A 28 -1.53 -5.53 8.62
C CYS A 28 -1.32 -6.29 9.93
N GLY A 29 -0.80 -5.61 10.96
CA GLY A 29 -0.45 -6.21 12.24
C GLY A 29 0.83 -7.06 12.19
N GLU A 30 1.27 -7.46 13.37
CA GLU A 30 2.59 -8.06 13.61
C GLU A 30 2.80 -9.40 12.89
N GLY A 31 1.77 -10.23 12.75
CA GLY A 31 1.88 -11.52 12.07
C GLY A 31 2.20 -11.36 10.58
N ILE A 32 1.51 -10.43 9.91
CA ILE A 32 1.67 -10.18 8.47
C ILE A 32 2.93 -9.37 8.19
N SER A 33 3.28 -8.40 9.05
CA SER A 33 4.48 -7.57 8.85
C SER A 33 5.79 -8.34 9.00
N ARG A 34 5.78 -9.49 9.69
CA ARG A 34 6.94 -10.39 9.80
C ARG A 34 7.23 -11.15 8.50
N VAL A 35 6.22 -11.41 7.70
CA VAL A 35 6.28 -12.29 6.51
C VAL A 35 5.99 -11.52 5.21
N SER A 36 5.81 -10.21 5.30
CA SER A 36 5.52 -9.35 4.17
C SER A 36 6.08 -7.93 4.34
N GLU A 37 6.54 -7.36 3.24
CA GLU A 37 7.14 -6.03 3.20
C GLU A 37 6.53 -5.21 2.06
N ALA A 38 5.84 -4.12 2.40
CA ALA A 38 5.42 -3.12 1.42
C ALA A 38 6.62 -2.28 0.98
N TYR A 39 6.81 -2.09 -0.33
CA TYR A 39 8.00 -1.39 -0.84
C TYR A 39 7.71 -0.25 -1.81
N LYS A 40 6.54 -0.23 -2.48
CA LYS A 40 6.13 0.90 -3.32
C LYS A 40 4.63 0.99 -3.50
N VAL A 41 4.15 2.18 -3.81
CA VAL A 41 2.85 2.39 -4.46
C VAL A 41 3.10 2.95 -5.86
N GLU A 42 2.44 2.37 -6.85
CA GLU A 42 2.51 2.80 -8.26
C GLU A 42 1.16 2.51 -8.92
N ASP A 43 0.63 3.47 -9.68
CA ASP A 43 -0.70 3.38 -10.31
C ASP A 43 -1.82 3.01 -9.31
N SER A 44 -1.77 3.58 -8.10
CA SER A 44 -2.67 3.25 -6.99
C SER A 44 -2.62 1.78 -6.55
N LYS A 45 -1.56 1.04 -6.87
CA LYS A 45 -1.33 -0.33 -6.41
C LYS A 45 -0.20 -0.38 -5.40
N LEU A 46 -0.47 -0.92 -4.22
CA LEU A 46 0.58 -1.20 -3.24
C LEU A 46 1.27 -2.51 -3.60
N PHE A 47 2.58 -2.49 -3.73
CA PHE A 47 3.37 -3.69 -3.97
C PHE A 47 3.96 -4.19 -2.66
N VAL A 48 3.71 -5.46 -2.40
CA VAL A 48 4.11 -6.14 -1.18
C VAL A 48 4.88 -7.39 -1.56
N ARG A 49 6.09 -7.55 -1.02
CA ARG A 49 6.82 -8.81 -1.08
C ARG A 49 6.35 -9.72 0.03
N VAL A 50 6.22 -11.00 -0.26
CA VAL A 50 5.77 -12.02 0.71
C VAL A 50 6.73 -13.18 0.67
N GLU A 51 7.07 -13.71 1.85
CA GLU A 51 8.09 -14.75 2.00
C GLU A 51 7.72 -16.09 1.34
N SER A 52 6.42 -16.44 1.29
CA SER A 52 5.99 -17.76 0.81
C SER A 52 4.64 -17.76 0.09
N ALA A 53 4.41 -18.78 -0.74
CA ALA A 53 3.16 -18.96 -1.47
C ALA A 53 1.92 -19.16 -0.59
N PRO A 54 1.98 -19.90 0.54
CA PRO A 54 0.85 -19.99 1.49
C PRO A 54 0.44 -18.63 2.04
N TRP A 55 1.40 -17.81 2.49
CA TRP A 55 1.12 -16.46 2.97
C TRP A 55 0.54 -15.57 1.88
N ARG A 56 1.00 -15.72 0.64
CA ARG A 56 0.45 -14.99 -0.50
C ARG A 56 -1.04 -15.29 -0.69
N ASN A 57 -1.44 -16.56 -0.60
CA ASN A 57 -2.85 -16.97 -0.72
C ASN A 57 -3.71 -16.42 0.41
N GLU A 58 -3.21 -16.48 1.64
CA GLU A 58 -3.89 -15.89 2.81
C GLU A 58 -4.08 -14.37 2.63
N LEU A 59 -3.03 -13.68 2.19
CA LEU A 59 -3.07 -12.23 1.96
C LEU A 59 -3.98 -11.84 0.80
N LEU A 60 -4.12 -12.69 -0.22
CA LEU A 60 -5.11 -12.48 -1.28
C LEU A 60 -6.54 -12.49 -0.74
N TYR A 61 -6.84 -13.37 0.22
CA TYR A 61 -8.14 -13.39 0.89
C TYR A 61 -8.35 -12.15 1.78
N LEU A 62 -7.31 -11.72 2.50
CA LEU A 62 -7.36 -10.53 3.35
C LEU A 62 -7.27 -9.20 2.57
N LYS A 63 -6.93 -9.24 1.28
CA LYS A 63 -6.68 -8.05 0.43
C LYS A 63 -7.75 -6.98 0.55
N PRO A 64 -9.07 -7.26 0.42
CA PRO A 64 -10.09 -6.22 0.46
C PRO A 64 -10.13 -5.50 1.81
N ARG A 65 -9.93 -6.25 2.91
CA ARG A 65 -9.88 -5.70 4.27
C ARG A 65 -8.66 -4.81 4.44
N LEU A 66 -7.48 -5.28 4.03
CA LEU A 66 -6.22 -4.54 4.15
C LEU A 66 -6.26 -3.22 3.36
N ILE A 67 -6.82 -3.22 2.15
CA ILE A 67 -7.03 -2.00 1.36
C ILE A 67 -7.92 -1.00 2.11
N SER A 68 -9.03 -1.47 2.67
CA SER A 68 -9.98 -0.64 3.41
C SER A 68 -9.35 -0.04 4.68
N GLU A 69 -8.68 -0.86 5.49
CA GLU A 69 -8.01 -0.41 6.71
C GLU A 69 -6.86 0.56 6.40
N LEU A 70 -6.10 0.32 5.33
CA LEU A 70 -5.01 1.18 4.91
C LEU A 70 -5.49 2.57 4.46
N ASN A 71 -6.47 2.62 3.56
CA ASN A 71 -7.06 3.89 3.13
C ASN A 71 -7.74 4.63 4.28
N ARG A 72 -8.39 3.90 5.21
CA ARG A 72 -8.97 4.47 6.42
C ARG A 72 -7.90 5.11 7.32
N SER A 73 -6.77 4.45 7.51
CA SER A 73 -5.65 4.96 8.31
C SER A 73 -4.99 6.21 7.70
N ILE A 74 -5.03 6.35 6.37
CA ILE A 74 -4.53 7.52 5.64
C ILE A 74 -5.58 8.64 5.56
N GLY A 75 -6.87 8.30 5.65
CA GLY A 75 -7.99 9.24 5.48
C GLY A 75 -8.26 9.63 4.03
N LYS A 76 -7.66 8.91 3.06
CA LYS A 76 -7.85 9.11 1.61
C LYS A 76 -7.76 7.77 0.89
N GLU A 77 -8.46 7.66 -0.24
CA GLU A 77 -8.32 6.52 -1.15
C GLU A 77 -7.03 6.65 -1.97
N VAL A 78 -5.96 6.00 -1.52
CA VAL A 78 -4.63 6.02 -2.15
C VAL A 78 -4.34 4.69 -2.83
N VAL A 79 -4.75 3.59 -2.19
CA VAL A 79 -4.50 2.21 -2.63
C VAL A 79 -5.82 1.62 -3.13
N LYS A 80 -5.88 1.26 -4.40
CA LYS A 80 -7.03 0.57 -5.03
C LYS A 80 -6.82 -0.93 -5.13
N ASP A 81 -5.56 -1.36 -5.12
CA ASP A 81 -5.21 -2.77 -5.23
C ASP A 81 -3.90 -3.07 -4.49
N ILE A 82 -3.68 -4.33 -4.14
CA ILE A 82 -2.41 -4.81 -3.58
C ILE A 82 -1.88 -5.93 -4.47
N VAL A 83 -0.64 -5.78 -4.91
CA VAL A 83 0.09 -6.77 -5.71
C VAL A 83 1.06 -7.50 -4.79
N PHE A 84 0.77 -8.77 -4.52
CA PHE A 84 1.65 -9.63 -3.75
C PHE A 84 2.67 -10.32 -4.67
N THR A 85 3.94 -10.04 -4.45
CA THR A 85 5.08 -10.61 -5.17
C THR A 85 5.83 -11.59 -4.27
N GLN A 86 6.60 -12.51 -4.85
CA GLN A 86 7.47 -13.38 -4.05
C GLN A 86 8.77 -12.65 -3.80
N ALA A 87 9.20 -12.64 -2.53
CA ALA A 87 10.55 -12.22 -2.16
C ALA A 87 11.59 -13.19 -2.75
#